data_AF-A0AAW2INN2-F1
#
_entry.id   AF-A0AAW2INN2-F1
#
_cell.length_a   1.000
_cell.length_b   1.000
_cell.length_c   1.000
_cell.angle_alpha   90.00
_cell.angle_beta   90.00
_cell.angle_gamma   90.00
#
_symmetry.space_group_name_H-M   'P 1'
#
loop_
_entity.id
_entity.type
_entity.pdbx_description
1 polymer ?
#
loop_
_entity_poly.entity_id
_entity_poly.type
_entity_poly.pdbx_seq_one_letter_code
_entity_poly.pdbx_strand_id
1 'polypeptide(L)' 'MALEAGARLLIAYSDSQLIIKQVEGTNEVKKATMVEYIRKITELKVKFEMFNPTKFFEEK' A
#
# COMPACT_ATOMS: atom_id res chain seq x y z
N MET A 1 -4.36 14.13 8.39
CA MET A 1 -3.84 13.57 9.65
C MET A 1 -2.36 13.15 9.61
N ALA A 2 -1.84 12.32 8.68
CA ALA A 2 -0.38 12.05 8.62
C ALA A 2 0.40 13.04 7.72
N LEU A 3 -0.12 13.31 6.52
CA LEU A 3 0.47 14.26 5.56
C LEU A 3 0.50 15.69 6.12
N GLU A 4 -0.59 16.12 6.74
CA GLU A 4 -0.70 17.43 7.41
C GLU A 4 0.27 17.56 8.60
N ALA A 5 0.70 16.44 9.18
CA ALA A 5 1.72 16.42 10.23
C ALA A 5 3.15 16.37 9.66
N GLY A 6 3.33 16.47 8.33
CA GLY A 6 4.63 16.50 7.66
C GLY A 6 5.20 15.12 7.30
N ALA A 7 4.42 14.04 7.40
CA ALA A 7 4.88 12.73 6.97
C ALA A 7 5.09 12.70 5.45
N ARG A 8 6.30 12.35 5.03
CA ARG A 8 6.70 12.22 3.61
C ARG A 8 6.80 10.77 3.14
N LEU A 9 6.97 9.86 4.10
CA LEU A 9 7.24 8.44 3.90
C LEU A 9 6.08 7.63 4.48
N LEU A 10 5.57 6.67 3.70
CA LEU A 10 4.57 5.72 4.16
C LEU A 10 5.07 4.28 3.92
N ILE A 11 5.32 3.55 5.01
CA ILE A 11 5.68 2.13 4.97
C ILE A 11 4.47 1.33 5.46
N ALA A 12 3.95 0.46 4.61
CA ALA A 12 2.80 -0.38 4.92
C ALA A 12 3.26 -1.82 5.09
N TYR A 13 3.10 -2.37 6.30
CA TYR A 13 3.47 -3.75 6.57
C TYR A 13 2.26 -4.68 6.43
N SER A 14 2.44 -5.80 5.75
CA SER A 14 1.42 -6.85 5.63
C SER A 14 2.03 -8.24 5.64
N ASP A 15 1.33 -9.20 6.22
CA ASP A 15 1.60 -10.63 6.10
C ASP A 15 1.08 -11.22 4.78
N SER A 16 0.15 -10.53 4.12
CA SER A 16 -0.46 -10.95 2.87
C SER A 16 0.38 -10.56 1.66
N GLN A 17 1.15 -11.54 1.16
CA GLN A 17 1.91 -11.38 -0.09
C GLN A 17 1.02 -11.03 -1.29
N LEU A 18 -0.23 -11.50 -1.31
CA LEU A 18 -1.17 -11.16 -2.38
C LEU A 18 -1.45 -9.66 -2.39
N ILE A 19 -1.73 -9.07 -1.23
CA ILE A 19 -2.03 -7.64 -1.11
C ILE A 19 -0.81 -6.80 -1.48
N ILE A 20 0.38 -7.18 -1.02
CA ILE A 20 1.62 -6.48 -1.39
C ILE A 20 1.77 -6.43 -2.91
N LYS A 21 1.69 -7.58 -3.58
CA LYS A 21 1.83 -7.67 -5.04
C LYS A 21 0.74 -6.91 -5.79
N GLN A 22 -0.50 -6.95 -5.31
CA GLN A 22 -1.61 -6.20 -5.92
C GLN A 22 -1.43 -4.70 -5.78
N VAL A 23 -0.93 -4.24 -4.62
CA VAL A 23 -0.62 -2.83 -4.38
C VAL A 23 0.56 -2.39 -5.23
N GLU A 24 1.60 -3.20 -5.38
CA GLU A 24 2.74 -2.94 -6.28
C GLU A 24 2.39 -2.97 -7.76
N GLY A 25 1.23 -3.53 -8.13
CA GLY A 25 0.84 -3.74 -9.53
C GLY A 25 1.53 -4.95 -10.19
N THR A 26 2.26 -5.77 -9.42
CA THR A 26 2.89 -7.00 -9.90
C THR A 26 1.92 -8.19 -9.96
N ASN A 27 0.70 -8.02 -9.43
CA ASN A 27 -0.39 -8.97 -9.57
C ASN A 27 -1.72 -8.25 -9.83
N GLU A 28 -2.50 -8.73 -10.79
CA GLU A 28 -3.76 -8.14 -11.18
C GLU A 28 -4.87 -8.39 -10.15
N VAL A 29 -5.74 -7.39 -9.97
CA VAL A 29 -6.89 -7.48 -9.08
C VAL A 29 -8.13 -7.88 -9.87
N LYS A 30 -8.49 -9.17 -9.78
CA LYS A 30 -9.61 -9.74 -10.56
C LYS A 30 -10.99 -9.46 -9.94
N LYS A 31 -11.06 -9.21 -8.63
CA LYS A 31 -12.32 -8.99 -7.93
C LYS A 31 -12.71 -7.52 -8.03
N ALA A 32 -13.86 -7.25 -8.67
CA ALA A 32 -14.35 -5.88 -8.88
C ALA A 32 -14.40 -5.06 -7.57
N THR A 33 -14.83 -5.66 -6.47
CA THR A 33 -14.90 -4.99 -5.16
C THR A 33 -13.53 -4.59 -4.60
N MET A 34 -12.44 -5.21 -5.07
CA MET A 34 -11.08 -4.89 -4.65
C MET A 34 -10.45 -3.77 -5.49
N VAL A 35 -10.96 -3.54 -6.70
CA VAL A 35 -10.47 -2.48 -7.61
C VAL A 35 -10.62 -1.10 -6.97
N GLU A 36 -11.73 -0.83 -6.28
CA GLU A 36 -11.94 0.44 -5.58
C GLU A 36 -10.91 0.69 -4.47
N TYR A 37 -10.51 -0.36 -3.75
CA TYR A 37 -9.47 -0.23 -2.71
C TYR A 37 -8.10 0.05 -3.31
N ILE A 38 -7.76 -0.62 -4.41
CA ILE A 38 -6.50 -0.36 -5.12
C ILE A 38 -6.47 1.06 -5.66
N ARG A 39 -7.58 1.54 -6.23
CA ARG A 39 -7.69 2.94 -6.67
C ARG A 39 -7.45 3.91 -5.51
N LYS A 40 -8.07 3.70 -4.34
CA LYS A 40 -7.84 4.53 -3.15
C LYS A 40 -6.39 4.50 -2.69
N ILE A 41 -5.73 3.34 -2.76
CA ILE A 41 -4.31 3.20 -2.43
C ILE A 41 -3.45 3.99 -3.43
N THR A 42 -3.75 3.93 -4.72
CA THR A 42 -3.06 4.73 -5.74
C THR A 42 -3.24 6.24 -5.49
N GLU A 43 -4.44 6.69 -5.15
CA GLU A 43 -4.71 8.08 -4.78
C GLU A 43 -3.99 8.53 -3.50
N LEU A 44 -3.70 7.60 -2.58
CA LEU A 44 -2.92 7.87 -1.37
C LEU A 44 -1.42 7.88 -1.66
N LYS A 45 -0.92 6.92 -2.46
CA LYS A 45 0.49 6.79 -2.85
C LYS A 45 1.06 8.10 -3.39
N VAL A 46 0.32 8.75 -4.30
CA VAL A 46 0.76 10.00 -4.95
C VAL A 46 0.91 11.19 -4.00
N LYS A 47 0.39 11.08 -2.76
CA LYS A 47 0.50 12.15 -1.76
C LYS A 47 1.78 12.07 -0.93
N PHE A 48 2.47 10.94 -0.94
CA PHE A 48 3.73 10.74 -0.21
C PHE A 48 4.91 10.81 -1.20
N GLU A 49 6.04 11.34 -0.75
CA GLU A 49 7.28 11.33 -1.55
C GLU A 49 7.75 9.89 -1.81
N MET A 50 7.50 8.99 -0.85
CA MET A 50 7.78 7.57 -1.01
C MET A 50 6.75 6.71 -0.27
N PHE A 51 6.33 5.65 -0.95
CA PHE A 51 5.43 4.62 -0.44
C PHE A 51 6.06 3.25 -0.63
N ASN A 52 6.12 2.45 0.44
CA ASN A 52 6.71 1.11 0.41
C ASN A 52 5.79 0.08 1.10
N PRO A 53 5.07 -0.77 0.34
CA PRO A 53 4.41 -1.94 0.91
C PRO A 53 5.47 -3.03 1.14
N THR A 54 5.59 -3.53 2.37
CA THR A 54 6.61 -4.52 2.71
C THR A 54 6.01 -5.65 3.55
N LYS A 55 6.71 -6.77 3.57
CA LYS A 55 6.33 -7.90 4.39
C LYS A 55 6.50 -7.54 5.87
N PHE A 56 5.51 -7.89 6.70
CA PHE A 56 5.70 -7.83 8.15
C PHE A 56 6.76 -8.85 8.56
N PHE A 57 7.81 -8.38 9.21
CA PHE A 57 8.83 -9.24 9.83
C PHE A 57 8.57 -9.20 11.33
N GLU A 58 8.21 -10.35 11.89
CA GLU A 58 8.17 -10.54 13.33
C GLU A 58 9.60 -10.86 13.78
N GLU A 59 10.25 -9.96 14.52
CA GLU A 59 11.50 -10.27 15.20
C GLU A 59 11.21 -11.31 16.28
N LYS A 60 11.93 -12.43 16.22
CA LYS A 60 11.83 -13.56 17.17
C LYS A 60 12.62 -13.31 18.44
#